data_AF-A0A443IM80-F1
#
_entry.id   AF-A0A443IM80-F1
#
_cell.length_a   1.000
_cell.length_b   1.000
_cell.length_c   1.000
_cell.angle_alpha   90.00
_cell.angle_beta   90.00
_cell.angle_gamma   90.00
#
_symmetry.space_group_name_H-M   'P 1'
#
loop_
_entity.id
_entity.type
_entity.pdbx_description
1 polymer ?
#
loop_
_entity_poly.entity_id
_entity_poly.type
_entity_poly.pdbx_seq_one_letter_code
_entity_poly.pdbx_strand_id
1 'polypeptide(L)'
;MLKRFEKAHEQAIAEIQALDSRMDHLAPYEIGKLQYLYTKAERQAWNIAAWHKKKQKYYEGMAEVAQGQEYKQMRDSGKTGTDAQYLSRISKGAQLTYAAEYEGDYITWRGIAQTYEGARLALKDIMKSIEAQGGS
;
A
#
# COMPACT_ATOMS: atom_id res chain seq x y z
N MET A 1 -5.80 -4.07 12.23
CA MET A 1 -4.40 -3.74 11.93
C MET A 1 -4.32 -2.69 10.82
N LEU A 2 -4.87 -2.94 9.62
CA LEU A 2 -4.97 -1.95 8.53
C LEU A 2 -5.54 -0.59 8.96
N LYS A 3 -6.74 -0.56 9.56
CA LYS A 3 -7.39 0.66 10.09
C LYS A 3 -6.52 1.53 11.01
N ARG A 4 -5.57 0.91 11.72
CA ARG A 4 -4.65 1.65 12.59
C ARG A 4 -3.62 2.41 11.76
N PHE A 5 -3.11 1.79 10.69
CA PHE A 5 -2.17 2.45 9.77
C PHE A 5 -2.86 3.53 8.95
N GLU A 6 -4.08 3.29 8.46
CA GLU A 6 -4.89 4.29 7.76
C GLU A 6 -5.14 5.52 8.63
N LYS A 7 -5.62 5.32 9.87
CA LYS A 7 -5.83 6.44 10.80
C LYS A 7 -4.55 7.22 11.10
N ALA A 8 -3.42 6.53 11.27
CA ALA A 8 -2.14 7.18 11.51
C ALA A 8 -1.62 7.93 10.27
N HIS A 9 -1.92 7.42 9.08
CA HIS A 9 -1.61 8.05 7.79
C HIS A 9 -2.45 9.32 7.60
N GLU A 10 -3.75 9.27 7.84
CA GLU A 10 -4.65 10.42 7.81
C GLU A 10 -4.22 11.52 8.79
N GLN A 11 -3.83 11.14 10.01
CA GLN A 11 -3.29 12.08 10.99
C GLN A 11 -2.01 12.76 10.50
N ALA A 12 -1.08 12.00 9.92
CA ALA A 12 0.14 12.57 9.35
C ALA A 12 -0.18 13.52 8.18
N ILE A 13 -1.14 13.20 7.32
CA ILE A 13 -1.59 14.08 6.23
C ILE A 13 -2.15 15.39 6.78
N ALA A 14 -3.02 15.34 7.80
CA ALA A 14 -3.59 16.54 8.40
C ALA A 14 -2.51 17.47 8.98
N GLU A 15 -1.51 16.89 9.65
CA GLU A 15 -0.34 17.64 10.16
C GLU A 15 0.52 18.23 9.03
N ILE A 16 0.70 17.49 7.93
CA ILE A 16 1.40 17.96 6.73
C ILE A 16 0.66 19.17 6.14
N GLN A 17 -0.65 19.05 5.89
CA GLN A 17 -1.47 20.12 5.31
C GLN A 17 -1.44 21.41 6.14
N ALA A 18 -1.43 21.29 7.47
CA ALA A 18 -1.35 22.43 8.37
C ALA A 18 -0.01 23.20 8.27
N LEU A 19 1.09 22.53 7.90
CA LEU A 19 2.38 23.18 7.67
C LEU A 19 2.52 23.63 6.21
N ASP A 20 2.11 22.81 5.26
CA ASP A 20 2.23 23.05 3.82
C ASP A 20 1.41 24.28 3.38
N SER A 21 0.23 24.50 3.98
CA SER A 21 -0.61 25.69 3.72
C SER A 21 0.06 27.03 4.01
N ARG A 22 1.18 27.04 4.74
CA ARG A 22 1.97 28.23 5.07
C ARG A 22 3.44 28.07 4.73
N MET A 23 3.74 27.30 3.68
CA MET A 23 5.10 26.91 3.29
C MET A 23 6.06 28.10 3.15
N ASP A 24 5.62 29.20 2.55
CA ASP A 24 6.43 30.42 2.33
C ASP A 24 6.84 31.15 3.61
N HIS A 25 6.24 30.80 4.75
CA HIS A 25 6.50 31.40 6.06
C HIS A 25 7.12 30.42 7.05
N LEU A 26 7.47 29.21 6.61
CA LEU A 26 8.05 28.20 7.49
C LEU A 26 9.47 28.57 7.86
N ALA A 27 9.74 28.55 9.18
CA ALA A 27 11.11 28.59 9.66
C ALA A 27 11.86 27.28 9.29
N PRO A 28 13.20 27.27 9.21
CA PRO A 28 13.97 26.07 8.86
C PRO A 28 13.65 24.84 9.73
N TYR A 29 13.36 25.04 11.02
CA TYR A 29 12.95 23.95 11.91
C TYR A 29 11.59 23.35 11.52
N GLU A 30 10.66 24.15 10.99
CA GLU A 30 9.34 23.70 10.56
C GLU A 30 9.42 22.94 9.24
N ILE A 31 10.33 23.33 8.35
CA ILE A 31 10.66 22.58 7.14
C ILE A 31 11.23 21.20 7.51
N GLY A 32 12.15 21.15 8.50
CA GLY A 32 12.65 19.88 9.04
C GLY A 32 11.55 19.02 9.68
N LYS A 33 10.62 19.65 10.42
CA LYS A 33 9.42 18.96 10.96
C LYS A 33 8.54 18.41 9.84
N LEU A 34 8.30 19.19 8.79
CA LEU A 34 7.53 18.77 7.62
C LEU A 34 8.17 17.55 6.93
N GLN A 35 9.50 17.56 6.76
CA GLN A 35 10.25 16.41 6.24
C GLN A 35 10.05 15.14 7.09
N TYR A 36 10.07 15.27 8.41
CA TYR A 36 9.80 14.17 9.33
C TYR A 36 8.35 13.67 9.23
N LEU A 37 7.38 14.56 9.04
CA LEU A 37 5.98 14.18 8.84
C LEU A 37 5.77 13.41 7.53
N TYR A 38 6.41 13.83 6.44
CA TYR A 38 6.41 13.05 5.19
C TYR A 38 7.02 11.66 5.39
N THR A 39 8.08 11.53 6.20
CA THR A 39 8.67 10.22 6.55
C THR A 39 7.69 9.35 7.34
N LYS A 40 6.92 9.94 8.26
CA LYS A 40 5.85 9.23 8.99
C LYS A 40 4.74 8.76 8.05
N ALA A 41 4.27 9.62 7.15
CA ALA A 41 3.24 9.29 6.17
C ALA A 41 3.71 8.16 5.24
N GLU A 42 4.94 8.26 4.73
CA GLU A 42 5.63 7.23 3.94
C GLU A 42 5.62 5.88 4.65
N ARG A 43 6.06 5.85 5.91
CA ARG A 43 6.08 4.61 6.70
C ARG A 43 4.70 3.98 6.82
N GLN A 44 3.64 4.76 7.04
CA GLN A 44 2.30 4.21 7.14
C GLN A 44 1.79 3.71 5.79
N ALA A 45 2.06 4.43 4.70
CA ALA A 45 1.73 3.99 3.35
C ALA A 45 2.41 2.64 3.01
N TRP A 46 3.69 2.46 3.36
CA TRP A 46 4.38 1.18 3.21
C TRP A 46 3.77 0.06 4.06
N ASN A 47 3.36 0.35 5.29
CA ASN A 47 2.69 -0.66 6.15
C ASN A 47 1.35 -1.10 5.56
N ILE A 48 0.59 -0.15 4.99
CA ILE A 48 -0.67 -0.43 4.31
C ILE A 48 -0.41 -1.29 3.06
N ALA A 49 0.53 -0.87 2.20
CA ALA A 49 0.93 -1.62 1.02
C ALA A 49 1.32 -3.07 1.40
N ALA A 50 2.16 -3.25 2.43
CA ALA A 50 2.58 -4.57 2.89
C ALA A 50 1.40 -5.44 3.37
N TRP A 51 0.38 -4.83 4.00
CA TRP A 51 -0.83 -5.54 4.40
C TRP A 51 -1.59 -6.08 3.18
N HIS A 52 -1.79 -5.25 2.15
CA HIS A 52 -2.44 -5.67 0.91
C HIS A 52 -1.60 -6.73 0.18
N LYS A 53 -0.27 -6.59 0.15
CA LYS A 53 0.62 -7.60 -0.43
C LYS A 53 0.49 -8.97 0.24
N LYS A 54 0.39 -8.98 1.57
CA LYS A 54 0.15 -10.21 2.34
C LYS A 54 -1.21 -10.83 1.98
N LYS A 55 -2.24 -10.02 1.80
CA LYS A 55 -3.57 -10.49 1.39
C LYS A 55 -3.58 -11.03 -0.03
N GLN A 56 -2.95 -10.35 -0.99
CA GLN A 56 -2.74 -10.87 -2.35
C GLN A 56 -2.15 -12.29 -2.30
N LYS A 57 -1.02 -12.48 -1.61
CA LYS A 57 -0.35 -13.79 -1.51
C LYS A 57 -1.20 -14.85 -0.81
N TYR A 58 -1.98 -14.46 0.19
CA TYR A 58 -2.93 -15.37 0.82
C TYR A 58 -3.98 -15.89 -0.18
N TYR A 59 -4.59 -15.00 -0.97
CA TYR A 59 -5.61 -15.38 -1.94
C TYR A 59 -5.04 -16.14 -3.13
N GLU A 60 -3.83 -15.82 -3.59
CA GLU A 60 -3.10 -16.65 -4.57
C GLU A 60 -2.92 -18.11 -4.05
N GLY A 61 -2.51 -18.27 -2.79
CA GLY A 61 -2.37 -19.59 -2.19
C GLY A 61 -3.72 -20.32 -2.02
N MET A 62 -4.76 -19.60 -1.59
CA MET A 62 -6.12 -20.14 -1.47
C MET A 62 -6.70 -20.55 -2.81
N ALA A 63 -6.29 -19.94 -3.91
CA ALA A 63 -6.75 -20.30 -5.25
C ALA A 63 -6.38 -21.74 -5.62
N GLU A 64 -5.17 -22.20 -5.28
CA GLU A 64 -4.74 -23.58 -5.50
C GLU A 64 -5.47 -24.56 -4.57
N VAL A 65 -5.65 -24.17 -3.30
CA VAL A 65 -6.39 -24.98 -2.32
C VAL A 65 -7.85 -25.16 -2.75
N ALA A 66 -8.51 -24.07 -3.14
CA ALA A 66 -9.88 -24.06 -3.61
C ALA A 66 -10.04 -24.93 -4.87
N GLN A 67 -9.09 -24.86 -5.80
CA GLN A 67 -9.09 -25.74 -6.98
C GLN A 67 -9.03 -27.21 -6.57
N GLY A 68 -8.10 -27.59 -5.69
CA GLY A 68 -7.93 -28.97 -5.26
C GLY A 68 -9.15 -29.51 -4.51
N GLN A 69 -9.71 -28.70 -3.60
CA GLN A 69 -10.89 -29.07 -2.81
C GLN A 69 -12.12 -29.25 -3.69
N GLU A 70 -12.39 -28.30 -4.59
CA GLU A 70 -13.53 -28.35 -5.51
C GLU A 70 -13.40 -29.53 -6.47
N TYR A 71 -12.20 -29.77 -7.01
CA TYR A 71 -11.95 -30.91 -7.90
C TYR A 71 -12.27 -32.22 -7.19
N LYS A 72 -11.75 -32.41 -5.98
CA LYS A 72 -11.99 -33.63 -5.18
C LYS A 72 -13.49 -33.80 -4.90
N GLN A 73 -14.16 -32.76 -4.41
CA GLN A 73 -15.59 -32.81 -4.11
C GLN A 73 -16.42 -33.19 -5.34
N MET A 74 -16.10 -32.62 -6.51
CA MET A 74 -16.80 -32.93 -7.75
C MET A 74 -16.55 -34.38 -8.20
N ARG A 75 -15.33 -34.89 -8.04
CA ARG A 75 -15.02 -36.30 -8.31
C ARG A 75 -15.77 -37.24 -7.37
N ASP A 76 -15.83 -36.91 -6.08
CA ASP A 76 -16.55 -37.69 -5.06
C ASP A 76 -18.08 -37.66 -5.31
N SER A 77 -18.60 -36.61 -5.94
CA SER A 77 -20.01 -36.51 -6.38
C SER A 77 -20.34 -37.25 -7.68
N GLY A 78 -19.36 -37.94 -8.28
CA GLY A 78 -19.55 -38.74 -9.50
C GLY A 78 -19.39 -37.98 -10.82
N LYS A 79 -18.94 -36.70 -10.79
CA LYS A 79 -18.65 -35.98 -12.03
C LYS A 79 -17.41 -36.53 -12.74
N THR A 80 -17.40 -36.38 -14.07
CA THR A 80 -16.24 -36.74 -14.88
C THR A 80 -15.02 -35.89 -14.52
N GLY A 81 -13.82 -36.40 -14.85
CA GLY A 81 -12.59 -35.63 -14.65
C GLY A 81 -12.59 -34.27 -15.36
N THR A 82 -13.23 -34.19 -16.53
CA THR A 82 -13.35 -32.96 -17.32
C THR A 82 -14.25 -31.95 -16.64
N ASP A 83 -15.43 -32.36 -16.18
CA ASP A 83 -16.38 -31.47 -15.51
C ASP A 83 -15.83 -30.97 -14.17
N ALA A 84 -15.20 -31.86 -13.39
CA ALA A 84 -14.54 -31.49 -12.14
C ALA A 84 -13.39 -30.50 -12.38
N GLN A 85 -12.63 -30.66 -13.46
CA GLN A 85 -11.56 -29.73 -13.83
C GLN A 85 -12.10 -28.35 -14.24
N TYR A 86 -13.19 -28.31 -14.98
CA TYR A 86 -13.83 -27.06 -15.37
C TYR A 86 -14.34 -26.29 -14.15
N LEU A 87 -15.13 -26.95 -13.27
CA LEU A 87 -15.73 -26.30 -12.10
C LEU A 87 -14.69 -25.85 -11.08
N SER A 88 -13.67 -26.67 -10.82
CA SER A 88 -12.58 -26.30 -9.91
C SER A 88 -11.79 -25.07 -10.36
N ARG A 89 -11.63 -24.86 -11.68
CA ARG A 89 -11.02 -23.64 -12.23
C ARG A 89 -11.87 -22.39 -11.99
N ILE A 90 -13.20 -22.51 -11.93
CA ILE A 90 -14.07 -21.39 -11.56
C ILE A 90 -13.84 -21.01 -10.10
N SER A 91 -13.79 -22.00 -9.20
CA SER A 91 -13.49 -21.79 -7.77
C SER A 91 -12.11 -21.13 -7.57
N LYS A 92 -11.10 -21.58 -8.32
CA LYS A 92 -9.79 -20.93 -8.39
C LYS A 92 -9.89 -19.47 -8.85
N GLY A 93 -10.62 -19.23 -9.93
CA GLY A 93 -10.82 -17.89 -10.51
C GLY A 93 -11.36 -16.90 -9.50
N ALA A 94 -12.34 -17.29 -8.68
CA ALA A 94 -12.89 -16.43 -7.63
C ALA A 94 -11.83 -15.96 -6.62
N GLN A 95 -10.91 -16.85 -6.21
CA GLN A 95 -9.81 -16.49 -5.31
C GLN A 95 -8.79 -15.57 -6.01
N LEU A 96 -8.51 -15.80 -7.30
CA LEU A 96 -7.64 -14.93 -8.08
C LEU A 96 -8.22 -13.52 -8.28
N THR A 97 -9.54 -13.37 -8.38
CA THR A 97 -10.18 -12.05 -8.41
C THR A 97 -9.89 -11.26 -7.14
N TYR A 98 -10.07 -11.87 -5.95
CA TYR A 98 -9.69 -11.23 -4.70
C TYR A 98 -8.19 -10.90 -4.66
N ALA A 99 -7.32 -11.82 -5.11
CA ALA A 99 -5.88 -11.55 -5.16
C ALA A 99 -5.55 -10.32 -6.02
N ALA A 100 -6.21 -10.17 -7.17
CA ALA A 100 -6.02 -9.04 -8.07
C ALA A 100 -6.47 -7.70 -7.45
N GLU A 101 -7.57 -7.68 -6.69
CA GLU A 101 -8.00 -6.48 -5.94
C GLU A 101 -6.90 -6.03 -4.97
N TYR A 102 -6.40 -6.96 -4.14
CA TYR A 102 -5.32 -6.65 -3.19
C TYR A 102 -3.99 -6.30 -3.87
N GLU A 103 -3.73 -6.82 -5.07
CA GLU A 103 -2.58 -6.40 -5.88
C GLU A 103 -2.71 -4.95 -6.33
N GLY A 104 -3.90 -4.55 -6.82
CA GLY A 104 -4.19 -3.17 -7.19
C GLY A 104 -4.00 -2.20 -6.02
N ASP A 105 -4.50 -2.55 -4.84
CA ASP A 105 -4.30 -1.75 -3.63
C ASP A 105 -2.83 -1.67 -3.23
N TYR A 106 -2.09 -2.78 -3.30
CA TYR A 106 -0.66 -2.79 -3.02
C TYR A 106 0.11 -1.84 -3.94
N ILE A 107 -0.14 -1.89 -5.24
CA ILE A 107 0.50 -1.02 -6.23
C ILE A 107 0.17 0.44 -5.94
N THR A 108 -1.10 0.73 -5.64
CA THR A 108 -1.58 2.08 -5.31
C THR A 108 -0.85 2.64 -4.09
N TRP A 109 -0.85 1.91 -2.98
CA TRP A 109 -0.21 2.35 -1.73
C TRP A 109 1.31 2.42 -1.82
N ARG A 110 1.94 1.57 -2.62
CA ARG A 110 3.36 1.68 -2.96
C ARG A 110 3.63 2.98 -3.71
N GLY A 111 2.81 3.32 -4.70
CA GLY A 111 2.90 4.59 -5.43
C GLY A 111 2.78 5.79 -4.50
N ILE A 112 1.78 5.78 -3.62
CA ILE A 112 1.59 6.82 -2.58
C ILE A 112 2.85 6.96 -1.72
N ALA A 113 3.43 5.86 -1.22
CA ALA A 113 4.65 5.92 -0.41
C ALA A 113 5.81 6.60 -1.17
N GLN A 114 6.00 6.26 -2.45
CA GLN A 114 7.04 6.87 -3.29
C GLN A 114 6.82 8.36 -3.54
N THR A 115 5.57 8.84 -3.57
CA THR A 115 5.32 10.30 -3.66
C THR A 115 5.81 11.06 -2.44
N TYR A 116 5.69 10.47 -1.24
CA TYR A 116 6.20 11.09 -0.01
C TYR A 116 7.72 11.11 0.04
N GLU A 117 8.37 10.08 -0.48
CA GLU A 117 9.84 10.07 -0.64
C GLU A 117 10.29 11.25 -1.52
N GLY A 118 9.62 11.47 -2.66
CA GLY A 118 9.88 12.62 -3.54
C GLY A 118 9.70 13.96 -2.83
N ALA A 119 8.60 14.15 -2.11
CA ALA A 119 8.36 15.37 -1.34
C ALA A 119 9.45 15.61 -0.27
N ARG A 120 9.86 14.55 0.43
CA ARG A 120 10.92 14.60 1.45
C ARG A 120 12.27 15.02 0.87
N LEU A 121 12.58 14.59 -0.36
CA LEU A 121 13.80 14.97 -1.07
C LEU A 121 13.75 16.43 -1.52
N ALA A 122 12.61 16.90 -2.05
CA ALA A 122 12.44 18.31 -2.40
C ALA A 122 12.63 19.24 -1.19
N LEU A 123 12.04 18.90 -0.04
CA LEU A 123 12.25 19.65 1.21
C LEU A 123 13.70 19.65 1.68
N LYS A 124 14.43 18.54 1.47
CA LYS A 124 15.86 18.46 1.77
C LYS A 124 16.66 19.48 0.95
N ASP A 125 16.33 19.62 -0.32
CA ASP A 125 17.04 20.54 -1.21
C ASP A 125 16.67 22.01 -0.93
N ILE A 126 15.42 22.29 -0.53
CA ILE A 126 15.03 23.60 0.01
C ILE A 126 15.88 23.96 1.22
N MET A 127 16.03 23.06 2.20
CA MET A 127 16.85 23.32 3.40
C MET A 127 18.31 23.62 3.05
N LYS A 128 18.93 22.83 2.15
CA LYS A 128 20.30 23.11 1.69
C LYS A 128 20.42 24.47 1.01
N SER A 129 19.40 24.86 0.23
CA SER A 129 19.40 26.17 -0.44
C SER A 129 19.33 27.32 0.57
N ILE A 130 18.55 27.18 1.63
CA ILE A 130 18.48 28.16 2.73
C ILE A 130 19.85 28.27 3.42
N GLU A 131 20.49 27.14 3.74
CA GLU A 131 21.83 27.12 4.34
C GLU A 131 22.88 27.81 3.44
N ALA A 132 22.83 27.57 2.12
CA ALA A 132 23.72 28.20 1.16
C ALA A 132 23.50 29.72 1.03
N GLN A 133 22.27 30.20 1.19
CA GLN A 133 21.94 31.63 1.15
C GLN A 133 22.27 32.36 2.48
N GLY A 134 22.25 31.63 3.61
CA GLY A 134 22.64 32.15 4.92
C GLY A 134 24.14 32.11 5.24
N GLY A 135 24.97 31.65 4.30
CA GLY A 135 26.43 31.61 4.42
C GLY A 135 27.09 32.94 4.06
N SER A 136 27.19 33.85 5.05
CA SER A 136 28.23 34.88 5.18
C SER A 136 28.72 34.89 6.62
#